data_AF-A0A3N6AD02-F1
#
_entry.id   AF-A0A3N6AD02-F1
#
_cell.length_a   1.000
_cell.length_b   1.000
_cell.length_c   1.000
_cell.angle_alpha   90.00
_cell.angle_beta   90.00
_cell.angle_gamma   90.00
#
_symmetry.space_group_name_H-M   'P 1'
#
loop_
_entity.id
_entity.type
_entity.pdbx_description
1 polymer ?
#
loop_
_entity_poly.entity_id
_entity_poly.type
_entity_poly.pdbx_seq_one_letter_code
_entity_poly.pdbx_strand_id
1 'polypeptide(L)'
;IGVLPGTRDEYVVIGAHYDHLGLGKRKALAPENVGQIHNGADDNASGTAGMLSLAAQLSGSSEVVGPAAVDSLRGSVPNSGRLTPANQEPGLVFIAFAGEELGLLGSSAFVSRPSIPLGKIRAMVNLDMIGRSDGAVYIGGVGTATEFREWLDGLKGQTPLTLSYADTPQAPSDHLAFAGEKIPVLFFFSGLHPDYHQPSDDREKIDQFRALEILDLVEAVTRRLVQPRQPVHFVETDSSSALLGASFGSPVFGVVSEPSWEADGVLVTGVKASSPAFAAGLRRGDIIVGCDGEAVMDRLDLVEHLKQPDAGIATSHPLLVVRGEEILTLVLSGN
;
A
#
# COMPACT_ATOMS: atom_id res chain seq x y z
N ILE A 1 17.08 -3.88 -3.59
CA ILE A 1 17.28 -3.66 -2.13
C ILE A 1 18.62 -2.97 -1.92
N GLY A 2 18.63 -1.81 -1.27
CA GLY A 2 19.83 -1.11 -0.79
C GLY A 2 19.86 -1.05 0.74
N VAL A 3 21.04 -1.02 1.36
CA VAL A 3 21.17 -1.02 2.83
C VAL A 3 22.14 0.06 3.29
N LEU A 4 21.71 0.89 4.24
CA LEU A 4 22.57 1.81 4.99
C LEU A 4 22.71 1.28 6.44
N PRO A 5 23.89 0.81 6.87
CA PRO A 5 24.03 0.13 8.15
C PRO A 5 23.90 1.09 9.35
N GLY A 6 23.23 0.63 10.40
CA GLY A 6 23.18 1.26 11.73
C GLY A 6 24.15 0.58 12.72
N THR A 7 24.06 0.95 14.00
CA THR A 7 24.84 0.30 15.08
C THR A 7 24.14 -0.91 15.69
N ARG A 8 22.83 -1.04 15.51
CA ARG A 8 22.04 -2.19 15.96
C ARG A 8 21.69 -3.11 14.79
N ASP A 9 21.49 -4.38 15.12
CA ASP A 9 20.99 -5.41 14.24
C ASP A 9 19.45 -5.32 14.12
N GLU A 10 18.99 -4.15 13.72
CA GLU A 10 17.60 -3.71 13.60
C GLU A 10 17.50 -2.73 12.42
N TYR A 11 16.37 -2.68 11.73
CA TYR A 11 16.21 -1.98 10.47
C TYR A 11 14.89 -1.25 10.35
N VAL A 12 14.89 -0.11 9.65
CA VAL A 12 13.68 0.54 9.14
C VAL A 12 13.66 0.32 7.63
N VAL A 13 12.54 -0.17 7.11
CA VAL A 13 12.34 -0.35 5.67
C VAL A 13 11.70 0.91 5.09
N ILE A 14 12.23 1.42 3.98
CA ILE A 14 11.61 2.45 3.15
C ILE A 14 11.35 1.82 1.79
N GLY A 15 10.08 1.77 1.40
CA GLY A 15 9.61 1.03 0.24
C GLY A 15 8.79 1.87 -0.73
N ALA A 16 8.81 1.45 -1.99
CA ALA A 16 7.90 1.86 -3.05
C ALA A 16 7.91 0.75 -4.11
N HIS A 17 6.85 0.59 -4.91
CA HIS A 17 6.92 -0.29 -6.08
C HIS A 17 7.43 0.46 -7.30
N TYR A 18 8.12 -0.26 -8.19
CA TYR A 18 8.69 0.30 -9.42
C TYR A 18 8.00 -0.21 -10.69
N ASP A 19 7.12 -1.22 -10.57
CA ASP A 19 6.32 -1.68 -11.69
C ASP A 19 5.17 -0.74 -12.01
N HIS A 20 4.61 -0.92 -13.20
CA HIS A 20 3.50 -0.16 -13.75
C HIS A 20 2.62 -1.11 -14.59
N LEU A 21 1.42 -0.67 -14.98
CA LEU A 21 0.44 -1.50 -15.72
C LEU A 21 0.85 -1.92 -17.14
N GLY A 22 2.04 -1.53 -17.62
CA GLY A 22 2.55 -1.90 -18.94
C GLY A 22 1.66 -1.37 -20.06
N LEU A 23 0.90 -2.27 -20.70
CA LEU A 23 -0.05 -1.96 -21.79
C LEU A 23 -1.51 -1.86 -21.32
N GLY A 24 -1.75 -1.74 -20.01
CA GLY A 24 -3.10 -1.55 -19.46
C GLY A 24 -4.04 -2.73 -19.64
N LYS A 25 -3.54 -3.97 -19.66
CA LYS A 25 -4.38 -5.17 -19.88
C LYS A 25 -5.14 -5.63 -18.64
N ARG A 26 -4.65 -5.29 -17.46
CA ARG A 26 -5.23 -5.62 -16.15
C ARG A 26 -5.24 -4.37 -15.30
N LYS A 27 -6.25 -4.21 -14.45
CA LYS A 27 -6.48 -3.06 -13.54
C LYS A 27 -6.55 -1.66 -14.17
N ALA A 28 -6.29 -1.50 -15.47
CA ALA A 28 -6.44 -0.22 -16.17
C ALA A 28 -7.86 0.31 -16.05
N LEU A 29 -7.99 1.62 -15.83
CA LEU A 29 -9.28 2.30 -15.72
C LEU A 29 -9.72 2.94 -17.04
N ALA A 30 -9.00 2.70 -18.15
CA ALA A 30 -9.46 3.01 -19.51
C ALA A 30 -9.46 1.75 -20.38
N PRO A 31 -10.57 1.02 -20.41
CA PRO A 31 -10.73 -0.14 -21.29
C PRO A 31 -10.60 0.23 -22.78
N GLU A 32 -10.89 1.47 -23.17
CA GLU A 32 -10.68 1.99 -24.53
C GLU A 32 -9.21 2.19 -24.90
N ASN A 33 -8.32 2.24 -23.90
CA ASN A 33 -6.89 2.49 -24.07
C ASN A 33 -6.01 1.25 -23.86
N VAL A 34 -6.61 0.04 -23.79
CA VAL A 34 -5.87 -1.22 -23.74
C VAL A 34 -4.92 -1.31 -24.94
N GLY A 35 -3.65 -1.59 -24.67
CA GLY A 35 -2.58 -1.61 -25.67
C GLY A 35 -1.74 -0.33 -25.72
N GLN A 36 -2.14 0.73 -25.01
CA GLN A 36 -1.32 1.93 -24.83
C GLN A 36 -0.41 1.82 -23.60
N ILE A 37 0.73 2.48 -23.66
CA ILE A 37 1.72 2.49 -22.57
C ILE A 37 1.16 3.28 -21.40
N HIS A 38 1.12 2.66 -20.21
CA HIS A 38 0.84 3.31 -18.95
C HIS A 38 2.18 3.66 -18.31
N ASN A 39 2.57 4.94 -18.38
CA ASN A 39 3.89 5.40 -17.94
C ASN A 39 4.06 5.32 -16.42
N GLY A 40 2.96 5.47 -15.65
CA GLY A 40 2.99 5.32 -14.19
C GLY A 40 3.85 6.39 -13.52
N ALA A 41 3.78 7.63 -14.02
CA ALA A 41 4.62 8.71 -13.54
C ALA A 41 4.36 9.03 -12.06
N ASP A 42 3.09 9.06 -11.65
CA ASP A 42 2.75 9.14 -10.24
C ASP A 42 2.59 7.76 -9.62
N ASP A 43 2.08 6.77 -10.37
CA ASP A 43 1.83 5.40 -9.93
C ASP A 43 2.76 4.37 -10.61
N ASN A 44 3.95 4.08 -10.07
CA ASN A 44 4.54 4.66 -8.86
C ASN A 44 6.00 5.11 -9.04
N ALA A 45 6.30 5.71 -10.20
CA ALA A 45 7.60 6.31 -10.44
C ALA A 45 7.91 7.43 -9.43
N SER A 46 6.90 8.16 -8.95
CA SER A 46 7.07 9.21 -7.94
C SER A 46 7.55 8.66 -6.59
N GLY A 47 6.95 7.58 -6.09
CA GLY A 47 7.37 6.90 -4.87
C GLY A 47 8.75 6.26 -5.00
N THR A 48 9.03 5.59 -6.13
CA THR A 48 10.36 5.02 -6.40
C THR A 48 11.44 6.09 -6.47
N ALA A 49 11.19 7.20 -7.18
CA ALA A 49 12.13 8.32 -7.25
C ALA A 49 12.32 8.98 -5.87
N GLY A 50 11.25 9.10 -5.09
CA GLY A 50 11.28 9.60 -3.72
C GLY A 50 12.13 8.74 -2.78
N MET A 51 11.97 7.42 -2.84
CA MET A 51 12.74 6.46 -2.06
C MET A 51 14.24 6.51 -2.42
N LEU A 52 14.58 6.63 -3.70
CA LEU A 52 15.97 6.81 -4.14
C LEU A 52 16.55 8.16 -3.70
N SER A 53 15.75 9.23 -3.73
CA SER A 53 16.14 10.56 -3.24
C SER A 53 16.47 10.53 -1.74
N LEU A 54 15.61 9.91 -0.93
CA LEU A 54 15.87 9.70 0.50
C LEU A 54 17.12 8.85 0.74
N ALA A 55 17.33 7.78 -0.04
CA ALA A 55 18.53 6.95 0.08
C ALA A 55 19.81 7.77 -0.13
N ALA A 56 19.81 8.66 -1.12
CA ALA A 56 20.95 9.54 -1.38
C ALA A 56 21.16 10.58 -0.28
N GLN A 57 20.10 11.28 0.13
CA GLN A 57 20.13 12.30 1.16
C GLN A 57 20.61 11.72 2.50
N LEU A 58 20.02 10.61 2.93
CA LEU A 58 20.32 9.98 4.22
C LEU A 58 21.70 9.33 4.22
N SER A 59 22.16 8.77 3.09
CA SER A 59 23.53 8.24 2.97
C SER A 59 24.59 9.33 2.75
N GLY A 60 24.20 10.59 2.57
CA GLY A 60 25.11 11.69 2.23
C GLY A 60 25.89 11.43 0.93
N SER A 61 25.29 10.72 -0.01
CA SER A 61 25.89 10.47 -1.32
C SER A 61 25.76 11.72 -2.18
N SER A 62 26.89 12.26 -2.64
CA SER A 62 26.90 13.39 -3.59
C SER A 62 26.59 12.98 -5.04
N GLU A 63 26.45 11.67 -5.32
CA GLU A 63 26.26 11.13 -6.68
C GLU A 63 24.80 11.08 -7.16
N VAL A 64 23.79 11.22 -6.28
CA VAL A 64 22.42 11.50 -6.74
C VAL A 64 22.25 13.00 -6.86
N VAL A 65 22.64 13.42 -8.05
CA VAL A 65 22.58 14.77 -8.52
C VAL A 65 21.13 15.06 -8.94
N GLY A 66 20.40 15.79 -8.11
CA GLY A 66 19.72 16.97 -8.58
C GLY A 66 20.66 18.16 -8.36
N PRO A 67 21.48 18.59 -9.34
CA PRO A 67 22.53 19.58 -9.13
C PRO A 67 21.87 20.95 -9.10
N ALA A 68 21.92 21.64 -7.97
CA ALA A 68 21.35 22.97 -7.77
C ALA A 68 19.81 23.10 -7.92
N ALA A 69 19.12 22.24 -8.68
CA ALA A 69 17.67 22.28 -8.87
C ALA A 69 16.94 21.96 -7.56
N VAL A 70 17.30 20.87 -6.88
CA VAL A 70 16.66 20.47 -5.61
C VAL A 70 16.95 21.50 -4.50
N ASP A 71 18.16 22.04 -4.42
CA ASP A 71 18.50 23.13 -3.49
C ASP A 71 17.77 24.45 -3.84
N SER A 72 17.57 24.73 -5.13
CA SER A 72 16.82 25.91 -5.59
C SER A 72 15.30 25.79 -5.40
N LEU A 73 14.77 24.56 -5.42
CA LEU A 73 13.35 24.24 -5.19
C LEU A 73 13.03 24.19 -3.69
N ARG A 74 13.97 23.70 -2.87
CA ARG A 74 13.81 23.58 -1.41
C ARG A 74 13.95 24.92 -0.69
N GLY A 75 14.62 25.91 -1.29
CA GLY A 75 15.10 27.06 -0.52
C GLY A 75 16.05 26.60 0.60
N SER A 76 16.44 27.50 1.50
CA SER A 76 17.40 27.24 2.58
C SER A 76 16.88 26.27 3.66
N VAL A 77 16.49 25.04 3.31
CA VAL A 77 16.21 23.98 4.28
C VAL A 77 17.54 23.58 4.91
N PRO A 78 17.66 23.58 6.26
CA PRO A 78 18.86 23.13 6.92
C PRO A 78 19.21 21.72 6.47
N ASN A 79 20.43 21.50 5.99
CA ASN A 79 20.91 20.15 5.73
C ASN A 79 20.91 19.38 7.06
N SER A 80 19.91 18.52 7.27
CA SER A 80 19.76 17.69 8.47
C SER A 80 20.90 16.68 8.67
N GLY A 81 21.86 16.65 7.74
CA GLY A 81 23.11 15.90 7.84
C GLY A 81 22.95 14.43 7.47
N ARG A 82 24.04 13.84 6.97
CA ARG A 82 24.12 12.40 6.66
C ARG A 82 23.86 11.54 7.91
N LEU A 83 23.16 10.43 7.73
CA LEU A 83 23.10 9.35 8.71
C LEU A 83 24.34 8.46 8.65
N THR A 84 24.85 8.13 9.83
CA THR A 84 26.05 7.36 10.09
C THR A 84 25.80 6.50 11.33
N PRO A 85 26.57 5.43 11.56
CA PRO A 85 26.50 4.70 12.83
C PRO A 85 26.66 5.58 14.09
N ALA A 86 27.28 6.77 13.99
CA ALA A 86 27.41 7.69 15.13
C ALA A 86 26.10 8.41 15.51
N ASN A 87 25.11 8.47 14.63
CA ASN A 87 23.85 9.19 14.84
C ASN A 87 22.58 8.40 14.46
N GLN A 88 22.71 7.09 14.22
CA GLN A 88 21.58 6.17 14.00
C GLN A 88 21.79 4.81 14.68
N GLU A 89 20.73 4.26 15.28
CA GLU A 89 20.76 2.91 15.86
C GLU A 89 20.33 1.85 14.83
N PRO A 90 19.06 1.81 14.36
CA PRO A 90 18.69 0.95 13.23
C PRO A 90 19.42 1.32 11.95
N GLY A 91 19.68 0.33 11.11
CA GLY A 91 19.98 0.57 9.70
C GLY A 91 18.74 0.96 8.91
N LEU A 92 18.95 1.46 7.70
CA LEU A 92 17.89 1.67 6.71
C LEU A 92 17.99 0.62 5.60
N VAL A 93 16.84 0.17 5.14
CA VAL A 93 16.70 -0.77 4.03
C VAL A 93 15.77 -0.15 3.01
N PHE A 94 16.26 0.04 1.80
CA PHE A 94 15.52 0.64 0.70
C PHE A 94 15.07 -0.45 -0.26
N ILE A 95 13.78 -0.59 -0.51
CA ILE A 95 13.23 -1.67 -1.35
C ILE A 95 12.36 -1.08 -2.45
N ALA A 96 12.72 -1.36 -3.70
CA ALA A 96 11.84 -1.18 -4.86
C ALA A 96 11.13 -2.52 -5.10
N PHE A 97 9.82 -2.60 -4.84
CA PHE A 97 9.02 -3.81 -5.03
C PHE A 97 8.59 -3.97 -6.48
N ALA A 98 8.48 -5.21 -6.93
CA ALA A 98 7.97 -5.57 -8.26
C ALA A 98 6.61 -6.24 -8.12
N GLY A 99 5.74 -6.06 -9.10
CA GLY A 99 4.45 -6.75 -9.18
C GLY A 99 3.47 -6.32 -8.09
N GLU A 100 3.56 -5.09 -7.59
CA GLU A 100 2.52 -4.50 -6.73
C GLU A 100 1.19 -4.50 -7.48
N GLU A 101 1.25 -4.06 -8.74
CA GLU A 101 0.10 -3.89 -9.61
C GLU A 101 -0.53 -5.23 -10.01
N LEU A 102 0.19 -6.32 -9.79
CA LEU A 102 -0.28 -7.70 -9.98
C LEU A 102 -0.76 -8.34 -8.67
N GLY A 103 -0.84 -7.59 -7.58
CA GLY A 103 -1.31 -8.04 -6.27
C GLY A 103 -0.21 -8.20 -5.24
N LEU A 104 0.64 -7.18 -5.07
CA LEU A 104 1.68 -7.11 -4.01
C LEU A 104 2.74 -8.22 -4.09
N LEU A 105 3.00 -8.77 -5.28
CA LEU A 105 3.83 -9.98 -5.45
C LEU A 105 5.21 -9.85 -4.81
N GLY A 106 5.87 -8.70 -5.01
CA GLY A 106 7.22 -8.43 -4.52
C GLY A 106 7.29 -8.29 -3.00
N SER A 107 6.38 -7.52 -2.40
CA SER A 107 6.33 -7.32 -0.96
C SER A 107 5.87 -8.58 -0.22
N SER A 108 4.88 -9.32 -0.75
CA SER A 108 4.48 -10.64 -0.25
C SER A 108 5.61 -11.67 -0.34
N ALA A 109 6.36 -11.68 -1.45
CA ALA A 109 7.53 -12.55 -1.59
C ALA A 109 8.63 -12.19 -0.59
N PHE A 110 8.84 -10.90 -0.30
CA PHE A 110 9.81 -10.45 0.68
C PHE A 110 9.43 -10.92 2.09
N VAL A 111 8.19 -10.69 2.54
CA VAL A 111 7.82 -11.05 3.91
C VAL A 111 7.76 -12.57 4.13
N SER A 112 7.39 -13.34 3.11
CA SER A 112 7.39 -14.82 3.18
C SER A 112 8.79 -15.44 3.14
N ARG A 113 9.76 -14.77 2.51
CA ARG A 113 11.16 -15.23 2.38
C ARG A 113 12.12 -14.08 2.64
N PRO A 114 12.19 -13.59 3.88
CA PRO A 114 12.84 -12.33 4.18
C PRO A 114 14.37 -12.47 4.11
N SER A 115 15.02 -11.57 3.36
CA SER A 115 16.48 -11.42 3.40
C SER A 115 16.96 -10.75 4.69
N ILE A 116 16.04 -10.12 5.44
CA ILE A 116 16.27 -9.50 6.74
C ILE A 116 15.21 -10.05 7.70
N PRO A 117 15.56 -10.74 8.78
CA PRO A 117 14.58 -11.33 9.69
C PRO A 117 13.50 -10.32 10.12
N LEU A 118 12.22 -10.69 9.97
CA LEU A 118 11.09 -9.77 10.20
C LEU A 118 11.09 -9.15 11.60
N GLY A 119 11.46 -9.92 12.62
CA GLY A 119 11.59 -9.43 14.00
C GLY A 119 12.70 -8.39 14.22
N LYS A 120 13.52 -8.11 13.21
CA LYS A 120 14.51 -7.02 13.21
C LYS A 120 14.01 -5.78 12.46
N ILE A 121 12.82 -5.82 11.86
CA ILE A 121 12.24 -4.68 11.16
C ILE A 121 11.41 -3.88 12.17
N ARG A 122 11.92 -2.69 12.53
CA ARG A 122 11.28 -1.77 13.48
C ARG A 122 9.99 -1.17 12.93
N ALA A 123 10.02 -0.79 11.67
CA ALA A 123 8.89 -0.21 10.95
C ALA A 123 9.13 -0.29 9.44
N MET A 124 8.05 -0.20 8.67
CA MET A 124 8.09 -0.03 7.23
C MET A 124 7.38 1.28 6.83
N VAL A 125 8.06 2.10 6.05
CA VAL A 125 7.54 3.34 5.48
C VAL A 125 7.34 3.11 3.99
N ASN A 126 6.11 3.29 3.51
CA ASN A 126 5.76 3.07 2.11
C ASN A 126 5.42 4.39 1.42
N LEU A 127 5.94 4.57 0.20
CA LEU A 127 5.67 5.71 -0.67
C LEU A 127 4.94 5.22 -1.90
N ASP A 128 3.77 5.79 -2.13
CA ASP A 128 2.93 5.45 -3.28
C ASP A 128 2.17 6.67 -3.73
N MET A 129 2.28 7.03 -5.01
CA MET A 129 1.67 8.23 -5.59
C MET A 129 1.88 9.46 -4.69
N ILE A 130 3.11 9.97 -4.67
CA ILE A 130 3.51 11.15 -3.88
C ILE A 130 3.81 12.37 -4.77
N GLY A 131 3.62 12.23 -6.08
CA GLY A 131 3.97 13.20 -7.10
C GLY A 131 2.84 14.16 -7.45
N ARG A 132 1.60 13.89 -7.01
CA ARG A 132 0.43 14.75 -7.32
C ARG A 132 -0.42 15.01 -6.09
N SER A 133 -0.16 16.14 -5.44
CA SER A 133 -0.87 16.60 -4.25
C SER A 133 -1.51 17.97 -4.48
N ASP A 134 -2.69 18.17 -3.90
CA ASP A 134 -3.36 19.47 -3.79
C ASP A 134 -2.92 20.26 -2.54
N GLY A 135 -1.87 19.80 -1.84
CA GLY A 135 -1.44 20.30 -0.54
C GLY A 135 -1.89 19.45 0.64
N ALA A 136 -2.53 18.30 0.39
CA ALA A 136 -2.79 17.27 1.39
C ALA A 136 -1.92 16.03 1.19
N VAL A 137 -1.64 15.32 2.29
CA VAL A 137 -1.06 13.98 2.27
C VAL A 137 -1.82 13.09 3.24
N TYR A 138 -2.20 11.91 2.76
CA TYR A 138 -2.78 10.84 3.54
C TYR A 138 -1.68 9.96 4.12
N ILE A 139 -1.81 9.64 5.40
CA ILE A 139 -0.90 8.77 6.14
C ILE A 139 -1.70 7.61 6.73
N GLY A 140 -1.57 6.43 6.12
CA GLY A 140 -2.19 5.19 6.59
C GLY A 140 -1.33 4.44 7.62
N GLY A 141 -1.96 3.61 8.46
CA GLY A 141 -1.26 2.78 9.45
C GLY A 141 -0.79 3.50 10.71
N VAL A 142 -1.25 4.73 10.95
CA VAL A 142 -0.81 5.56 12.10
C VAL A 142 -1.09 4.87 13.44
N GLY A 143 -2.12 4.05 13.52
CA GLY A 143 -2.48 3.31 14.72
C GLY A 143 -1.66 2.04 14.94
N THR A 144 -0.80 1.64 13.99
CA THR A 144 0.01 0.41 14.10
C THR A 144 1.21 0.55 15.02
N ALA A 145 1.51 1.76 15.52
CA ALA A 145 2.40 1.96 16.66
C ALA A 145 1.90 3.03 17.61
N THR A 146 2.20 2.87 18.90
CA THR A 146 1.78 3.82 19.94
C THR A 146 2.31 5.24 19.73
N GLU A 147 3.47 5.37 19.10
CA GLU A 147 4.22 6.63 19.00
C GLU A 147 3.87 7.46 17.75
N PHE A 148 3.36 6.84 16.69
CA PHE A 148 3.27 7.48 15.37
C PHE A 148 2.37 8.73 15.37
N ARG A 149 1.21 8.66 16.02
CA ARG A 149 0.27 9.78 16.07
C ARG A 149 0.89 11.03 16.70
N GLU A 150 1.54 10.87 17.84
CA GLU A 150 2.20 11.98 18.54
C GLU A 150 3.32 12.58 17.68
N TRP A 151 4.12 11.75 17.03
CA TRP A 151 5.21 12.22 16.17
C TRP A 151 4.70 13.04 14.98
N LEU A 152 3.66 12.53 14.30
CA LEU A 152 3.06 13.19 13.15
C LEU A 152 2.34 14.49 13.56
N ASP A 153 1.65 14.51 14.69
CA ASP A 153 1.03 15.73 15.22
C ASP A 153 2.07 16.80 15.55
N GLY A 154 3.23 16.41 16.10
CA GLY A 154 4.37 17.31 16.34
C GLY A 154 5.01 17.88 15.06
N LEU A 155 4.72 17.29 13.89
CA LEU A 155 5.22 17.72 12.59
C LEU A 155 4.25 18.63 11.82
N LYS A 156 2.97 18.70 12.20
CA LYS A 156 1.96 19.54 11.52
C LYS A 156 2.38 21.01 11.39
N GLY A 157 3.06 21.56 12.39
CA GLY A 157 3.56 22.95 12.36
C GLY A 157 4.87 23.15 11.58
N GLN A 158 5.46 22.08 11.05
CA GLN A 158 6.75 22.07 10.36
C GLN A 158 6.61 21.81 8.85
N THR A 159 5.39 21.59 8.37
CA THR A 159 5.09 21.32 6.96
C THR A 159 3.94 22.20 6.49
N PRO A 160 3.94 22.66 5.23
CA PRO A 160 2.80 23.33 4.63
C PRO A 160 1.67 22.36 4.24
N LEU A 161 1.89 21.05 4.37
CA LEU A 161 0.92 20.02 3.99
C LEU A 161 -0.18 19.87 5.04
N THR A 162 -1.40 19.63 4.57
CA THR A 162 -2.51 19.16 5.41
C THR A 162 -2.36 17.66 5.62
N LEU A 163 -2.10 17.24 6.86
CA LEU A 163 -1.93 15.83 7.19
C LEU A 163 -3.27 15.17 7.53
N SER A 164 -3.66 14.16 6.74
CA SER A 164 -4.82 13.30 7.00
C SER A 164 -4.34 11.91 7.44
N TYR A 165 -5.01 11.30 8.41
CA TYR A 165 -4.57 10.04 9.01
C TYR A 165 -5.63 8.96 8.93
N ALA A 166 -5.19 7.72 8.75
CA ALA A 166 -5.96 6.55 9.14
C ALA A 166 -5.18 5.70 10.14
N ASP A 167 -5.87 5.21 11.16
CA ASP A 167 -5.25 4.34 12.15
C ASP A 167 -4.88 2.99 11.54
N THR A 168 -5.73 2.44 10.67
CA THR A 168 -5.52 1.14 10.04
C THR A 168 -4.67 1.23 8.78
N PRO A 169 -3.96 0.16 8.39
CA PRO A 169 -3.15 0.10 7.17
C PRO A 169 -3.96 -0.22 5.89
N GLN A 170 -5.28 -0.02 5.85
CA GLN A 170 -6.17 -0.65 4.86
C GLN A 170 -6.18 -0.04 3.44
N ALA A 171 -5.07 0.54 2.99
CA ALA A 171 -4.89 0.95 1.61
C ALA A 171 -4.15 -0.15 0.82
N PRO A 172 -4.58 -0.51 -0.40
CA PRO A 172 -3.93 -1.56 -1.19
C PRO A 172 -2.58 -1.06 -1.71
N SER A 173 -1.50 -1.36 -0.98
CA SER A 173 -0.12 -1.13 -1.41
C SER A 173 0.83 -1.99 -0.56
N ASP A 174 2.14 -1.97 -0.85
CA ASP A 174 3.15 -2.90 -0.32
C ASP A 174 3.21 -2.98 1.22
N HIS A 175 2.87 -1.90 1.92
CA HIS A 175 2.82 -1.87 3.39
C HIS A 175 1.86 -2.92 3.99
N LEU A 176 0.83 -3.36 3.26
CA LEU A 176 -0.09 -4.39 3.74
C LEU A 176 0.61 -5.70 4.07
N ALA A 177 1.60 -6.10 3.26
CA ALA A 177 2.37 -7.32 3.49
C ALA A 177 3.13 -7.27 4.83
N PHE A 178 3.66 -6.10 5.18
CA PHE A 178 4.39 -5.88 6.45
C PHE A 178 3.43 -5.79 7.65
N ALA A 179 2.31 -5.10 7.50
CA ALA A 179 1.29 -5.03 8.55
C ALA A 179 0.73 -6.41 8.90
N GLY A 180 0.55 -7.30 7.91
CA GLY A 180 0.15 -8.69 8.10
C GLY A 180 1.10 -9.49 8.98
N GLU A 181 2.38 -9.11 9.01
CA GLU A 181 3.43 -9.72 9.86
C GLU A 181 3.66 -8.96 11.17
N LYS A 182 2.70 -8.11 11.59
CA LYS A 182 2.76 -7.32 12.83
C LYS A 182 3.94 -6.35 12.89
N ILE A 183 4.35 -5.83 11.73
CA ILE A 183 5.35 -4.76 11.62
C ILE A 183 4.59 -3.44 11.57
N PRO A 184 4.96 -2.42 12.38
CA PRO A 184 4.41 -1.08 12.28
C PRO A 184 4.63 -0.48 10.89
N VAL A 185 3.60 0.16 10.34
CA VAL A 185 3.67 0.76 9.00
C VAL A 185 3.18 2.20 8.95
N LEU A 186 3.79 2.99 8.07
CA LEU A 186 3.28 4.30 7.66
C LEU A 186 3.21 4.34 6.14
N PHE A 187 2.04 4.63 5.60
CA PHE A 187 1.78 4.71 4.17
C PHE A 187 1.54 6.16 3.76
N PHE A 188 2.42 6.73 2.96
CA PHE A 188 2.29 8.10 2.45
C PHE A 188 1.73 8.10 1.04
N PHE A 189 0.62 8.81 0.86
CA PHE A 189 -0.16 8.84 -0.38
C PHE A 189 -0.76 10.23 -0.60
N SER A 190 -0.62 10.81 -1.80
CA SER A 190 -1.17 12.14 -2.10
C SER A 190 -2.59 12.14 -2.67
N GLY A 191 -3.21 10.97 -2.85
CA GLY A 191 -4.59 10.84 -3.29
C GLY A 191 -4.73 10.34 -4.73
N LEU A 192 -5.93 9.88 -5.07
CA LEU A 192 -6.27 9.50 -6.44
C LEU A 192 -6.49 10.73 -7.31
N HIS A 193 -6.25 10.59 -8.61
CA HIS A 193 -6.45 11.62 -9.61
C HIS A 193 -7.06 11.06 -10.90
N PRO A 194 -7.62 11.90 -11.80
CA PRO A 194 -8.27 11.42 -13.02
C PRO A 194 -7.38 10.58 -13.96
N ASP A 195 -6.05 10.77 -13.88
CA ASP A 195 -5.08 10.01 -14.68
C ASP A 195 -4.66 8.66 -14.03
N TYR A 196 -5.19 8.29 -12.86
CA TYR A 196 -4.81 7.06 -12.17
C TYR A 196 -5.16 5.82 -13.02
N HIS A 197 -4.22 4.90 -13.17
CA HIS A 197 -4.33 3.73 -14.06
C HIS A 197 -4.69 4.10 -15.52
N GLN A 198 -4.19 5.24 -16.01
CA GLN A 198 -4.37 5.73 -17.39
C GLN A 198 -3.03 5.90 -18.10
N PRO A 199 -2.98 5.85 -19.44
CA PRO A 199 -1.81 6.27 -20.21
C PRO A 199 -1.39 7.73 -19.97
N SER A 200 -2.32 8.56 -19.49
CA SER A 200 -2.09 9.98 -19.22
C SER A 200 -1.41 10.26 -17.88
N ASP A 201 -1.12 9.24 -17.06
CA ASP A 201 -0.25 9.39 -15.89
C ASP A 201 1.21 9.55 -16.33
N ASP A 202 1.54 10.78 -16.73
CA ASP A 202 2.82 11.14 -17.32
C ASP A 202 3.54 12.24 -16.53
N ARG A 203 4.86 12.32 -16.71
CA ARG A 203 5.79 13.14 -15.93
C ARG A 203 5.42 14.63 -15.91
N GLU A 204 4.78 15.13 -16.96
CA GLU A 204 4.35 16.54 -17.06
C GLU A 204 3.29 16.91 -16.02
N LYS A 205 2.67 15.92 -15.37
CA LYS A 205 1.66 16.12 -14.32
C LYS A 205 2.24 16.13 -12.92
N ILE A 206 3.51 15.79 -12.75
CA ILE A 206 4.16 15.68 -11.44
C ILE A 206 4.41 17.08 -10.87
N ASP A 207 3.90 17.31 -9.67
CA ASP A 207 4.23 18.45 -8.83
C ASP A 207 5.47 18.13 -7.98
N GLN A 208 6.63 18.52 -8.51
CA GLN A 208 7.90 18.28 -7.86
C GLN A 208 8.03 19.02 -6.51
N PHE A 209 7.37 20.17 -6.34
CA PHE A 209 7.45 20.92 -5.08
C PHE A 209 6.69 20.18 -3.99
N ARG A 210 5.46 19.73 -4.27
CA ARG A 210 4.67 18.95 -3.32
C ARG A 210 5.30 17.61 -3.00
N ALA A 211 5.87 16.93 -3.99
CA ALA A 211 6.62 15.70 -3.76
C ALA A 211 7.79 15.92 -2.78
N LEU A 212 8.53 17.04 -2.91
CA LEU A 212 9.61 17.37 -1.99
C LEU A 212 9.10 17.68 -0.58
N GLU A 213 7.97 18.37 -0.42
CA GLU A 213 7.34 18.61 0.89
C GLU A 213 6.93 17.29 1.57
N ILE A 214 6.41 16.32 0.81
CA ILE A 214 6.07 14.99 1.32
C ILE A 214 7.35 14.25 1.72
N LEU A 215 8.41 14.30 0.90
CA LEU A 215 9.69 13.67 1.23
C LEU A 215 10.33 14.26 2.48
N ASP A 216 10.14 15.55 2.76
CA ASP A 216 10.64 16.18 3.99
C ASP A 216 9.91 15.68 5.23
N LEU A 217 8.60 15.46 5.12
CA LEU A 217 7.83 14.82 6.17
C LEU A 217 8.31 13.37 6.40
N VAL A 218 8.51 12.61 5.33
CA VAL A 218 9.02 11.23 5.39
C VAL A 218 10.43 11.19 5.98
N GLU A 219 11.31 12.12 5.63
CA GLU A 219 12.66 12.24 6.19
C GLU A 219 12.61 12.54 7.69
N ALA A 220 11.76 13.47 8.11
CA ALA A 220 11.60 13.84 9.51
C ALA A 220 11.05 12.68 10.37
N VAL A 221 10.17 11.84 9.82
CA VAL A 221 9.70 10.60 10.45
C VAL A 221 10.79 9.55 10.47
N THR A 222 11.49 9.35 9.36
CA THR A 222 12.61 8.40 9.25
C THR A 222 13.69 8.71 10.29
N ARG A 223 14.03 9.98 10.47
CA ARG A 223 15.02 10.41 11.48
C ARG A 223 14.58 10.07 12.90
N ARG A 224 13.28 10.16 13.22
CA ARG A 224 12.76 9.67 14.51
C ARG A 224 12.89 8.16 14.61
N LEU A 225 12.48 7.43 13.58
CA LEU A 225 12.54 5.96 13.57
C LEU A 225 13.95 5.40 13.81
N VAL A 226 14.98 6.12 13.36
CA VAL A 226 16.38 5.68 13.54
C VAL A 226 17.10 6.27 14.77
N GLN A 227 16.42 7.10 15.56
CA GLN A 227 17.02 7.70 16.76
C GLN A 227 17.43 6.64 17.78
N PRO A 228 18.54 6.86 18.50
CA PRO A 228 18.96 5.97 19.57
C PRO A 228 17.91 5.80 20.65
N ARG A 229 17.62 4.55 21.04
CA ARG A 229 16.65 4.21 22.08
C ARG A 229 15.23 4.71 21.82
N GLN A 230 14.88 5.03 20.57
CA GLN A 230 13.51 5.36 20.21
C GLN A 230 12.68 4.07 20.14
N PRO A 231 11.71 3.87 21.05
CA PRO A 231 10.80 2.74 20.93
C PRO A 231 9.82 2.94 19.76
N VAL A 232 9.39 1.81 19.18
CA VAL A 232 8.24 1.69 18.29
C VAL A 232 7.51 0.43 18.71
N HIS A 233 6.35 0.58 19.36
CA HIS A 233 5.59 -0.56 19.86
C HIS A 233 4.42 -0.87 18.93
N PHE A 234 4.44 -2.05 18.31
CA PHE A 234 3.33 -2.48 17.46
C PHE A 234 2.02 -2.54 18.26
N VAL A 235 0.97 -1.98 17.66
CA VAL A 235 -0.40 -2.06 18.16
C VAL A 235 -1.24 -2.74 17.08
N GLU A 236 -1.93 -3.80 17.48
CA GLU A 236 -2.88 -4.47 16.61
C GLU A 236 -4.10 -3.55 16.45
N THR A 237 -4.21 -2.94 15.27
CA THR A 237 -5.36 -2.10 14.94
C THR A 237 -6.54 -2.99 14.58
N ASP A 238 -7.74 -2.62 15.03
CA ASP A 238 -8.98 -3.28 14.63
C ASP A 238 -9.16 -3.19 13.12
N SER A 239 -8.69 -4.21 12.41
CA SER A 239 -9.02 -4.41 11.00
C SER A 239 -10.51 -4.71 10.81
N SER A 240 -11.23 -4.92 11.92
CA SER A 240 -12.67 -5.11 12.03
C SER A 240 -13.49 -3.83 11.81
N SER A 241 -12.92 -2.64 12.09
CA SER A 241 -13.64 -1.35 11.98
C SER A 241 -13.46 -0.64 10.63
N ALA A 242 -12.46 -1.01 9.84
CA ALA A 242 -12.22 -0.47 8.50
C ALA A 242 -12.86 -1.30 7.36
N LEU A 243 -13.86 -2.12 7.69
CA LEU A 243 -14.87 -2.60 6.73
C LEU A 243 -15.98 -1.58 6.43
N LEU A 244 -15.87 -0.36 6.97
CA LEU A 244 -16.82 0.73 6.80
C LEU A 244 -16.05 2.00 6.42
N GLY A 245 -15.82 2.21 5.12
CA GLY A 245 -15.56 3.56 4.59
C GLY A 245 -14.26 3.75 3.80
N ALA A 246 -14.09 3.02 2.71
CA ALA A 246 -13.50 3.54 1.48
C ALA A 246 -14.02 2.67 0.33
N SER A 247 -14.86 3.23 -0.55
CA SER A 247 -15.44 2.51 -1.69
C SER A 247 -14.33 2.02 -2.62
N PHE A 248 -13.90 0.77 -2.43
CA PHE A 248 -13.62 -0.30 -3.41
C PHE A 248 -13.28 -1.58 -2.62
N GLY A 249 -14.17 -1.97 -1.70
CA GLY A 249 -13.90 -3.09 -0.79
C GLY A 249 -14.87 -3.23 0.39
N SER A 250 -16.19 -3.09 0.19
CA SER A 250 -17.11 -3.67 1.17
C SER A 250 -16.80 -5.18 1.30
N PRO A 251 -16.88 -5.76 2.52
CA PRO A 251 -16.83 -7.20 2.66
C PRO A 251 -18.07 -7.71 1.95
N VAL A 252 -17.92 -8.24 0.74
CA VAL A 252 -19.03 -8.90 0.07
C VAL A 252 -19.28 -10.17 0.87
N PHE A 253 -20.29 -10.11 1.74
CA PHE A 253 -20.81 -11.21 2.54
C PHE A 253 -19.80 -11.94 3.45
N GLY A 254 -18.61 -11.38 3.71
CA GLY A 254 -17.61 -11.94 4.62
C GLY A 254 -16.56 -12.89 4.00
N VAL A 255 -16.38 -12.83 2.68
CA VAL A 255 -15.29 -13.53 1.96
C VAL A 255 -13.99 -12.73 2.03
N VAL A 256 -12.88 -13.39 2.39
CA VAL A 256 -11.52 -12.88 2.24
C VAL A 256 -10.88 -13.63 1.07
N SER A 257 -10.37 -12.88 0.09
CA SER A 257 -9.82 -13.42 -1.16
C SER A 257 -8.30 -13.26 -1.24
N GLU A 258 -7.64 -14.09 -2.05
CA GLU A 258 -6.23 -13.95 -2.41
C GLU A 258 -6.06 -12.81 -3.42
N PRO A 259 -5.42 -11.68 -3.05
CA PRO A 259 -5.27 -10.54 -3.95
C PRO A 259 -4.37 -10.82 -5.15
N SER A 260 -3.50 -11.83 -5.05
CA SER A 260 -2.50 -12.21 -6.06
C SER A 260 -2.90 -13.40 -6.93
N TRP A 261 -4.17 -13.84 -6.86
CA TRP A 261 -4.65 -14.99 -7.62
C TRP A 261 -4.75 -14.67 -9.12
N GLU A 262 -4.07 -15.45 -9.95
CA GLU A 262 -3.93 -15.16 -11.39
C GLU A 262 -4.80 -16.02 -12.32
N ALA A 263 -5.47 -17.05 -11.79
CA ALA A 263 -6.34 -17.93 -12.56
C ALA A 263 -7.79 -17.46 -12.51
N ASP A 264 -8.63 -17.98 -13.40
CA ASP A 264 -10.05 -17.61 -13.46
C ASP A 264 -10.75 -17.91 -12.12
N GLY A 265 -11.52 -16.93 -11.65
CA GLY A 265 -12.28 -16.98 -10.42
C GLY A 265 -11.60 -16.29 -9.24
N VAL A 266 -12.22 -16.43 -8.07
CA VAL A 266 -11.78 -15.79 -6.83
C VAL A 266 -11.37 -16.84 -5.82
N LEU A 267 -10.07 -16.94 -5.54
CA LEU A 267 -9.56 -17.83 -4.49
C LEU A 267 -9.89 -17.26 -3.10
N VAL A 268 -10.58 -18.06 -2.30
CA VAL A 268 -10.95 -17.74 -0.92
C VAL A 268 -9.80 -18.11 0.03
N THR A 269 -9.21 -17.11 0.69
CA THR A 269 -8.13 -17.29 1.68
C THR A 269 -8.65 -17.31 3.11
N GLY A 270 -9.86 -16.79 3.32
CA GLY A 270 -10.52 -16.80 4.61
C GLY A 270 -12.01 -16.51 4.51
N VAL A 271 -12.75 -16.92 5.54
CA VAL A 271 -14.19 -16.63 5.66
C VAL A 271 -14.46 -16.13 7.08
N LYS A 272 -15.06 -14.96 7.19
CA LYS A 272 -15.35 -14.34 8.49
C LYS A 272 -16.44 -15.15 9.21
N ALA A 273 -16.20 -15.56 10.46
CA ALA A 273 -17.21 -16.24 11.26
C ALA A 273 -18.49 -15.40 11.38
N SER A 274 -19.65 -16.06 11.42
CA SER A 274 -20.97 -15.40 11.51
C SER A 274 -21.30 -14.46 10.36
N SER A 275 -20.66 -14.63 9.19
CA SER A 275 -20.99 -13.92 7.96
C SER A 275 -21.90 -14.75 7.04
N PRO A 276 -22.57 -14.14 6.05
CA PRO A 276 -23.33 -14.90 5.07
C PRO A 276 -22.49 -15.89 4.26
N ALA A 277 -21.23 -15.58 3.96
CA ALA A 277 -20.28 -16.53 3.35
C ALA A 277 -20.01 -17.74 4.25
N PHE A 278 -19.90 -17.53 5.57
CA PHE A 278 -19.76 -18.61 6.53
C PHE A 278 -21.03 -19.48 6.60
N ALA A 279 -22.22 -18.84 6.61
CA ALA A 279 -23.49 -19.53 6.60
C ALA A 279 -23.73 -20.33 5.31
N ALA A 280 -23.27 -19.81 4.16
CA ALA A 280 -23.28 -20.49 2.87
C ALA A 280 -22.31 -21.69 2.82
N GLY A 281 -21.40 -21.81 3.79
CA GLY A 281 -20.46 -22.91 3.90
C GLY A 281 -19.20 -22.76 3.04
N LEU A 282 -18.85 -21.52 2.64
CA LEU A 282 -17.56 -21.23 2.01
C LEU A 282 -16.41 -21.53 2.97
N ARG A 283 -15.27 -21.95 2.42
CA ARG A 283 -14.07 -22.34 3.16
C ARG A 283 -12.83 -21.79 2.48
N ARG A 284 -11.74 -21.70 3.26
CA ARG A 284 -10.41 -21.43 2.70
C ARG A 284 -10.06 -22.52 1.67
N GLY A 285 -9.53 -22.09 0.53
CA GLY A 285 -9.17 -22.95 -0.61
C GLY A 285 -10.29 -23.14 -1.63
N ASP A 286 -11.48 -22.61 -1.38
CA ASP A 286 -12.54 -22.55 -2.39
C ASP A 286 -12.17 -21.55 -3.49
N ILE A 287 -12.54 -21.85 -4.74
CA ILE A 287 -12.42 -20.91 -5.86
C ILE A 287 -13.82 -20.62 -6.38
N ILE A 288 -14.26 -19.36 -6.28
CA ILE A 288 -15.57 -18.93 -6.80
C ILE A 288 -15.41 -18.63 -8.28
N VAL A 289 -16.08 -19.40 -9.13
CA VAL A 289 -15.96 -19.32 -10.60
C VAL A 289 -17.24 -18.87 -11.29
N GLY A 290 -18.33 -18.68 -10.53
CA GLY A 290 -19.59 -18.16 -11.06
C GLY A 290 -20.52 -17.63 -9.98
N CYS A 291 -21.42 -16.74 -10.38
CA CYS A 291 -22.45 -16.12 -9.54
C CYS A 291 -23.71 -15.90 -10.39
N ASP A 292 -24.88 -16.26 -9.87
CA ASP A 292 -26.19 -16.09 -10.54
C ASP A 292 -26.28 -16.70 -11.95
N GLY A 293 -25.51 -17.75 -12.20
CA GLY A 293 -25.44 -18.44 -13.50
C GLY A 293 -24.47 -17.81 -14.50
N GLU A 294 -23.84 -16.70 -14.15
CA GLU A 294 -22.80 -16.04 -14.94
C GLU A 294 -21.40 -16.42 -14.44
N ALA A 295 -20.41 -16.34 -15.33
CA ALA A 295 -19.01 -16.59 -14.99
C ALA A 295 -18.43 -15.45 -14.15
N VAL A 296 -17.50 -15.79 -13.26
CA VAL A 296 -16.72 -14.86 -12.44
C VAL A 296 -15.26 -15.07 -12.79
N MET A 297 -14.62 -14.07 -13.41
CA MET A 297 -13.21 -14.17 -13.80
C MET A 297 -12.29 -13.65 -12.71
N ASP A 298 -12.72 -12.63 -11.98
CA ASP A 298 -11.93 -12.03 -10.90
C ASP A 298 -12.81 -11.44 -9.79
N ARG A 299 -12.16 -10.77 -8.82
CA ARG A 299 -12.83 -10.17 -7.67
C ARG A 299 -13.78 -9.04 -8.07
N LEU A 300 -13.46 -8.27 -9.11
CA LEU A 300 -14.30 -7.16 -9.56
C LEU A 300 -15.60 -7.69 -10.18
N ASP A 301 -15.50 -8.73 -10.99
CA ASP A 301 -16.68 -9.43 -11.53
C ASP A 301 -17.59 -9.93 -10.41
N LEU A 302 -17.01 -10.59 -9.41
CA LEU A 302 -17.77 -11.10 -8.27
C LEU A 302 -18.48 -9.98 -7.50
N VAL A 303 -17.81 -8.85 -7.30
CA VAL A 303 -18.40 -7.67 -6.64
C VAL A 303 -19.54 -7.12 -7.49
N GLU A 304 -19.38 -7.03 -8.81
CA GLU A 304 -20.41 -6.52 -9.73
C GLU A 304 -21.68 -7.38 -9.70
N HIS A 305 -21.53 -8.70 -9.78
CA HIS A 305 -22.65 -9.64 -9.71
C HIS A 305 -23.39 -9.56 -8.37
N LEU A 306 -22.70 -9.14 -7.30
CA LEU A 306 -23.24 -9.05 -5.95
C LEU A 306 -23.71 -7.63 -5.58
N LYS A 307 -23.69 -6.66 -6.51
CA LYS A 307 -24.26 -5.32 -6.31
C LYS A 307 -25.79 -5.39 -6.32
N GLN A 308 -26.42 -4.85 -5.27
CA GLN A 308 -27.89 -4.81 -5.16
C GLN A 308 -28.53 -3.65 -5.93
N PRO A 309 -29.71 -3.86 -6.53
CA PRO A 309 -30.73 -2.83 -6.70
C PRO A 309 -31.60 -2.71 -5.43
N ASP A 310 -31.52 -1.55 -4.78
CA ASP A 310 -32.37 -0.98 -3.72
C ASP A 310 -32.64 -1.76 -2.40
N ALA A 311 -32.47 -1.03 -1.30
CA ALA A 311 -32.58 -1.51 0.09
C ALA A 311 -33.99 -2.04 0.43
N GLY A 312 -34.06 -3.29 0.91
CA GLY A 312 -35.24 -3.82 1.63
C GLY A 312 -35.71 -5.23 1.24
N ILE A 313 -35.05 -5.90 0.28
CA ILE A 313 -35.40 -7.27 -0.12
C ILE A 313 -34.22 -8.20 0.18
N ALA A 314 -34.49 -9.31 0.88
CA ALA A 314 -33.52 -10.37 1.09
C ALA A 314 -33.04 -10.90 -0.27
N THR A 315 -31.74 -10.79 -0.55
CA THR A 315 -31.12 -11.19 -1.81
C THR A 315 -30.42 -12.53 -1.62
N SER A 316 -30.53 -13.42 -2.62
CA SER A 316 -29.96 -14.75 -2.57
C SER A 316 -29.23 -15.02 -3.88
N HIS A 317 -27.92 -15.25 -3.80
CA HIS A 317 -27.04 -15.42 -4.95
C HIS A 317 -26.44 -16.84 -4.95
N PRO A 318 -26.84 -17.75 -5.86
CA PRO A 318 -26.10 -19.00 -6.07
C PRO A 318 -24.69 -18.74 -6.62
N LEU A 319 -23.70 -19.27 -5.91
CA LEU A 319 -22.29 -19.29 -6.28
C LEU A 319 -21.90 -20.66 -6.82
N LEU A 320 -21.15 -20.67 -7.91
CA LEU A 320 -20.46 -21.87 -8.40
C LEU A 320 -19.04 -21.89 -7.83
N VAL A 321 -18.73 -22.94 -7.07
CA VAL A 321 -17.49 -23.03 -6.27
C VAL A 321 -16.76 -24.31 -6.58
N VAL A 322 -15.47 -24.21 -6.90
CA VAL A 322 -14.57 -25.36 -7.00
C VAL A 322 -13.90 -25.57 -5.65
N ARG A 323 -14.03 -26.79 -5.11
CA ARG A 323 -13.41 -27.23 -3.85
C ARG A 323 -12.66 -28.53 -4.08
N GLY A 324 -11.34 -28.46 -4.22
CA GLY A 324 -10.54 -29.62 -4.61
C GLY A 324 -10.94 -30.09 -6.01
N GLU A 325 -11.46 -31.32 -6.13
CA GLU A 325 -11.94 -31.90 -7.38
C GLU A 325 -13.48 -31.78 -7.56
N GLU A 326 -14.19 -31.25 -6.57
CA GLU A 326 -15.65 -31.12 -6.58
C GLU A 326 -16.09 -29.71 -7.05
N ILE A 327 -17.19 -29.67 -7.80
CA ILE A 327 -17.91 -28.43 -8.13
C ILE A 327 -19.18 -28.40 -7.28
N LEU A 328 -19.33 -27.35 -6.50
CA LEU A 328 -20.43 -27.15 -5.57
C LEU A 328 -21.23 -25.91 -5.97
N THR A 329 -22.53 -25.92 -5.67
CA THR A 329 -23.35 -24.71 -5.68
C THR A 329 -23.64 -24.32 -4.23
N LEU A 330 -23.14 -23.16 -3.81
CA LEU A 330 -23.40 -22.60 -2.49
C LEU A 330 -24.31 -21.39 -2.63
N VAL A 331 -25.19 -21.14 -1.67
CA VAL A 331 -26.14 -20.02 -1.75
C VAL A 331 -25.75 -18.96 -0.75
N LEU A 332 -25.44 -17.77 -1.27
CA LEU A 332 -25.08 -16.59 -0.48
C LEU A 332 -26.32 -15.74 -0.24
N SER A 333 -26.80 -15.68 1.00
CA SER A 333 -28.03 -14.94 1.34
C SER A 333 -27.73 -13.69 2.16
N GLY A 334 -28.15 -12.52 1.67
CA GLY A 334 -28.12 -11.26 2.40
C GLY A 334 -29.41 -11.01 3.17
N ASN A 335 -29.29 -10.55 4.42
CA ASN A 335 -30.37 -9.91 5.16
C ASN A 335 -30.26 -8.39 5.04
#